data_AF-A0A937ASA8-F1
#
_entry.id   AF-A0A937ASA8-F1
#
_cell.length_a   1.000
_cell.length_b   1.000
_cell.length_c   1.000
_cell.angle_alpha   90.00
_cell.angle_beta   90.00
_cell.angle_gamma   90.00
#
_symmetry.space_group_name_H-M   'P 1'
#
loop_
_entity.id
_entity.type
_entity.pdbx_description
1 polymer ?
#
loop_
_entity_poly.entity_id
_entity_poly.type
_entity_poly.pdbx_seq_one_letter_code
_entity_poly.pdbx_strand_id
1 'polypeptide(L)'
;MNHADLFEDVITLPDPRGQADYDRLVGLDDYKARLVKETLLLVDPGQLRDWNKKHHKGELAAVEYFHSRPPLFVLAGDVGTGKTALARSFGNQVAKLAKVRVELYALSLNARGSGAVGEMTRLISGAFKQVREAVGKTRGGDGKAGRGIILLIDEADALAQSREAVQMHHEDRAGVNALIRGIDDLAADRLPVAVVMCTNRLDAIDPAVRRRAAAVFEFARPSHAQRLHVLKGGLAGSGITERELGQLADATGEADGRGYGFTYSDLTQRLIPTLVLDAFPERAVTGSRAVEIAKGLKPTPPFRQQSAPPVHGAPNGR
;
A
#
# COMPACT_ATOMS: atom_id res chain seq x y z
N MET A 1 -26.63 -8.82 -11.59
CA MET A 1 -25.86 -7.72 -10.98
C MET A 1 -24.99 -7.16 -12.08
N ASN A 2 -25.11 -5.86 -12.33
CA ASN A 2 -24.31 -5.20 -13.36
C ASN A 2 -22.84 -5.28 -12.94
N HIS A 3 -21.90 -5.38 -13.88
CA HIS A 3 -20.45 -5.42 -13.61
C HIS A 3 -19.91 -4.15 -12.91
N ALA A 4 -20.77 -3.17 -12.64
CA ALA A 4 -20.46 -1.81 -12.22
C ALA A 4 -20.16 -1.63 -10.72
N ASP A 5 -20.38 -2.65 -9.87
CA ASP A 5 -20.34 -2.44 -8.40
C ASP A 5 -19.14 -3.09 -7.69
N LEU A 6 -18.31 -3.89 -8.38
CA LEU A 6 -17.20 -4.61 -7.76
C LEU A 6 -15.96 -3.73 -7.54
N PHE A 7 -15.70 -2.83 -8.47
CA PHE A 7 -14.54 -1.97 -8.47
C PHE A 7 -14.99 -0.51 -8.40
N GLU A 8 -14.14 0.32 -7.84
CA GLU A 8 -14.16 1.75 -8.16
C GLU A 8 -13.88 1.95 -9.67
N ASP A 9 -13.86 3.21 -10.12
CA ASP A 9 -13.46 3.54 -11.49
C ASP A 9 -12.08 2.95 -11.82
N VAL A 10 -12.02 2.15 -12.89
CA VAL A 10 -10.76 1.57 -13.38
C VAL A 10 -9.88 2.66 -13.97
N ILE A 11 -8.68 2.83 -13.40
CA ILE A 11 -7.74 3.87 -13.83
C ILE A 11 -6.75 3.28 -14.84
N THR A 12 -6.64 3.89 -16.02
CA THR A 12 -5.61 3.55 -17.00
C THR A 12 -4.34 4.36 -16.73
N LEU A 13 -3.20 3.68 -16.69
CA LEU A 13 -1.88 4.25 -16.40
C LEU A 13 -0.96 4.18 -17.64
N PRO A 14 -0.06 5.16 -17.84
CA PRO A 14 0.22 6.26 -16.91
C PRO A 14 -0.83 7.38 -17.00
N ASP A 15 -1.06 8.05 -15.87
CA ASP A 15 -1.94 9.20 -15.73
C ASP A 15 -1.21 10.36 -15.01
N PRO A 16 -1.47 11.64 -15.37
CA PRO A 16 -0.75 12.76 -14.76
C PRO A 16 -1.00 12.95 -13.25
N ARG A 17 -2.20 12.60 -12.75
CA ARG A 17 -2.56 12.81 -11.34
C ARG A 17 -1.84 11.80 -10.45
N GLY A 18 -1.93 10.52 -10.80
CA GLY A 18 -1.22 9.44 -10.12
C GLY A 18 0.30 9.60 -10.21
N GLN A 19 0.83 10.14 -11.31
CA GLN A 19 2.25 10.47 -11.38
C GLN A 19 2.64 11.56 -10.37
N ALA A 20 1.87 12.65 -10.27
CA ALA A 20 2.14 13.70 -9.30
C ALA A 20 2.06 13.18 -7.85
N ASP A 21 1.10 12.29 -7.57
CA ASP A 21 0.99 11.66 -6.25
C ASP A 21 2.17 10.74 -5.96
N TYR A 22 2.65 9.98 -6.95
CA TYR A 22 3.87 9.18 -6.82
C TYR A 22 5.08 10.05 -6.47
N ASP A 23 5.25 11.17 -7.15
CA ASP A 23 6.42 12.05 -6.98
C ASP A 23 6.42 12.76 -5.61
N ARG A 24 5.23 13.03 -5.04
CA ARG A 24 5.09 13.62 -3.69
C ARG A 24 5.42 12.66 -2.55
N LEU A 25 5.50 11.35 -2.80
CA LEU A 25 5.81 10.37 -1.76
C LEU A 25 7.30 10.45 -1.39
N VAL A 26 7.59 11.05 -0.25
CA VAL A 26 8.94 11.25 0.28
C VAL A 26 9.35 10.08 1.15
N GLY A 27 10.63 9.68 1.11
CA GLY A 27 11.18 8.74 2.07
C GLY A 27 10.77 7.29 1.85
N LEU A 28 10.20 6.99 0.69
CA LEU A 28 9.72 5.66 0.30
C LEU A 28 10.46 5.14 -0.94
N ASP A 29 11.66 5.66 -1.23
CA ASP A 29 12.38 5.40 -2.48
C ASP A 29 12.74 3.92 -2.66
N ASP A 30 13.19 3.25 -1.59
CA ASP A 30 13.46 1.81 -1.63
C ASP A 30 12.18 0.99 -1.85
N TYR A 31 11.05 1.45 -1.29
CA TYR A 31 9.77 0.76 -1.36
C TYR A 31 9.21 0.90 -2.77
N LYS A 32 9.27 2.12 -3.31
CA LYS A 32 8.98 2.48 -4.70
C LYS A 32 9.79 1.62 -5.66
N ALA A 33 11.12 1.61 -5.53
CA ALA A 33 12.01 0.89 -6.41
C ALA A 33 11.74 -0.62 -6.39
N ARG A 34 11.60 -1.20 -5.19
CA ARG A 34 11.33 -2.64 -5.03
C ARG A 34 9.95 -3.02 -5.56
N LEU A 35 8.88 -2.30 -5.21
CA LEU A 35 7.51 -2.62 -5.65
C LEU A 35 7.36 -2.51 -7.17
N VAL A 36 7.95 -1.47 -7.77
CA VAL A 36 7.99 -1.30 -9.23
C VAL A 36 8.77 -2.45 -9.87
N LYS A 37 9.96 -2.78 -9.37
CA LYS A 37 10.79 -3.87 -9.91
C LYS A 37 10.07 -5.22 -9.84
N GLU A 38 9.52 -5.57 -8.69
CA GLU A 38 8.79 -6.83 -8.49
C GLU A 38 7.57 -6.92 -9.41
N THR A 39 6.84 -5.82 -9.61
CA THR A 39 5.69 -5.78 -10.52
C THR A 39 6.10 -5.85 -11.98
N LEU A 40 7.22 -5.22 -12.36
CA LEU A 40 7.77 -5.33 -13.71
C LEU A 40 8.08 -6.78 -14.09
N LEU A 41 8.57 -7.59 -13.15
CA LEU A 41 8.84 -9.00 -13.39
C LEU A 41 7.58 -9.81 -13.70
N LEU A 42 6.41 -9.38 -13.22
CA LEU A 42 5.12 -10.00 -13.51
C LEU A 42 4.58 -9.58 -14.89
N VAL A 43 4.74 -8.30 -15.23
CA VAL A 43 4.21 -7.71 -16.47
C VAL A 43 5.10 -7.99 -17.68
N ASP A 44 6.40 -8.05 -17.47
CA ASP A 44 7.42 -8.31 -18.50
C ASP A 44 8.45 -9.33 -18.01
N PRO A 45 8.08 -10.63 -17.94
CA PRO A 45 8.98 -11.69 -17.49
C PRO A 45 10.17 -11.91 -18.45
N GLY A 46 10.13 -11.34 -19.66
CA GLY A 46 11.23 -11.38 -20.62
C GLY A 46 12.50 -10.74 -20.07
N GLN A 47 12.38 -9.64 -19.31
CA GLN A 47 13.52 -8.92 -18.77
C GLN A 47 14.39 -9.78 -17.84
N LEU A 48 13.77 -10.63 -17.01
CA LEU A 48 14.53 -11.51 -16.12
C LEU A 48 15.29 -12.58 -16.90
N ARG A 49 14.67 -13.12 -17.97
CA ARG A 49 15.33 -14.08 -18.87
C ARG A 49 16.49 -13.45 -19.62
N ASP A 50 16.32 -12.23 -20.12
CA ASP A 50 17.36 -11.53 -20.86
C ASP A 50 18.52 -11.12 -19.94
N TRP A 51 18.22 -10.69 -18.71
CA TRP A 51 19.23 -10.47 -17.68
C TRP A 51 19.99 -11.76 -17.33
N ASN A 52 19.30 -12.89 -17.16
CA ASN A 52 19.92 -14.19 -16.90
C ASN A 52 20.83 -14.62 -18.07
N LYS A 53 20.37 -14.48 -19.32
CA LYS A 53 21.18 -14.76 -20.52
C LYS A 53 22.43 -13.88 -20.57
N LYS A 54 22.28 -12.59 -20.31
CA LYS A 54 23.37 -11.61 -20.37
C LYS A 54 24.43 -11.81 -19.29
N HIS A 55 24.01 -12.05 -18.05
CA HIS A 55 24.92 -12.06 -16.89
C HIS A 55 25.32 -13.45 -16.42
N HIS A 56 24.50 -14.46 -16.73
CA HIS A 56 24.67 -15.83 -16.24
C HIS A 56 24.48 -16.88 -17.35
N LYS A 57 24.55 -16.49 -18.63
CA LYS A 57 24.41 -17.39 -19.80
C LYS A 57 23.09 -18.17 -19.85
N GLY A 58 22.10 -17.76 -19.06
CA GLY A 58 20.82 -18.46 -18.94
C GLY A 58 20.83 -19.63 -17.96
N GLU A 59 21.93 -19.82 -17.22
CA GLU A 59 22.16 -20.99 -16.35
C GLU A 59 21.78 -20.72 -14.88
N LEU A 60 21.39 -19.50 -14.51
CA LEU A 60 21.02 -19.19 -13.14
C LEU A 60 19.67 -19.81 -12.78
N ALA A 61 19.70 -20.98 -12.14
CA ALA A 61 18.52 -21.71 -11.66
C ALA A 61 17.65 -20.89 -10.69
N ALA A 62 18.24 -19.89 -9.99
CA ALA A 62 17.51 -19.04 -9.06
C ALA A 62 16.34 -18.27 -9.72
N VAL A 63 16.38 -18.06 -11.04
CA VAL A 63 15.32 -17.42 -11.81
C VAL A 63 14.02 -18.23 -11.79
N GLU A 64 14.09 -19.56 -11.72
CA GLU A 64 12.91 -20.43 -11.73
C GLU A 64 11.98 -20.19 -10.52
N TYR A 65 12.55 -19.80 -9.37
CA TYR A 65 11.76 -19.50 -8.17
C TYR A 65 10.83 -18.28 -8.34
N PHE A 66 11.07 -17.43 -9.33
CA PHE A 66 10.19 -16.30 -9.62
C PHE A 66 8.94 -16.71 -10.40
N HIS A 67 8.94 -17.88 -11.06
CA HIS A 67 7.80 -18.32 -11.87
C HIS A 67 6.60 -18.81 -11.04
N SER A 68 6.82 -19.25 -9.81
CA SER A 68 5.77 -19.76 -8.91
C SER A 68 5.48 -18.83 -7.74
N ARG A 69 6.07 -17.64 -7.71
CA ARG A 69 5.87 -16.70 -6.62
C ARG A 69 4.49 -16.06 -6.76
N PRO A 70 3.62 -16.12 -5.74
CA PRO A 70 2.30 -15.51 -5.82
C PRO A 70 2.44 -14.00 -6.05
N PRO A 71 1.60 -13.39 -6.89
CA PRO A 71 1.73 -11.97 -7.24
C PRO A 71 1.15 -11.04 -6.17
N LEU A 72 1.36 -11.33 -4.88
CA LEU A 72 0.78 -10.59 -3.76
C LEU A 72 1.83 -9.69 -3.09
N PHE A 73 1.54 -8.39 -2.99
CA PHE A 73 2.30 -7.42 -2.21
C PHE A 73 1.43 -6.85 -1.10
N VAL A 74 1.95 -6.83 0.13
CA VAL A 74 1.24 -6.27 1.28
C VAL A 74 1.94 -4.99 1.72
N LEU A 75 1.23 -3.87 1.73
CA LEU A 75 1.66 -2.62 2.35
C LEU A 75 0.98 -2.49 3.70
N ALA A 76 1.77 -2.59 4.77
CA ALA A 76 1.28 -2.57 6.14
C ALA A 76 1.87 -1.40 6.92
N GLY A 77 1.15 -0.80 7.86
CA GLY A 77 1.70 0.25 8.71
C GLY A 77 0.65 1.27 9.15
N ASP A 78 1.07 2.30 9.91
CA ASP A 78 0.16 3.29 10.49
C ASP A 78 -0.68 4.04 9.45
N VAL A 79 -1.85 4.54 9.87
CA VAL A 79 -2.68 5.42 9.04
C VAL A 79 -1.86 6.65 8.61
N GLY A 80 -2.07 7.12 7.39
CA GLY A 80 -1.42 8.34 6.90
C GLY A 80 0.08 8.21 6.63
N THR A 81 0.61 7.00 6.45
CA THR A 81 2.02 6.74 6.12
C THR A 81 2.31 6.61 4.62
N GLY A 82 1.28 6.70 3.76
CA GLY A 82 1.44 6.69 2.30
C GLY A 82 1.18 5.34 1.60
N LYS A 83 0.66 4.33 2.31
CA LYS A 83 0.35 2.98 1.76
C LYS A 83 -0.57 3.04 0.53
N THR A 84 -1.79 3.56 0.71
CA THR A 84 -2.79 3.69 -0.36
C THR A 84 -2.30 4.57 -1.50
N ALA A 85 -1.64 5.70 -1.16
CA ALA A 85 -1.08 6.61 -2.16
C ALA A 85 -0.03 5.91 -3.03
N LEU A 86 0.88 5.12 -2.44
CA LEU A 86 1.84 4.33 -3.23
C LEU A 86 1.12 3.27 -4.07
N ALA A 87 0.20 2.52 -3.47
CA ALA A 87 -0.52 1.43 -4.13
C ALA A 87 -1.33 1.88 -5.35
N ARG A 88 -1.90 3.09 -5.31
CA ARG A 88 -2.65 3.67 -6.43
C ARG A 88 -1.75 4.30 -7.50
N SER A 89 -0.52 4.70 -7.15
CA SER A 89 0.30 5.53 -8.04
C SER A 89 1.48 4.79 -8.69
N PHE A 90 2.04 3.75 -8.05
CA PHE A 90 3.28 3.10 -8.52
C PHE A 90 3.17 2.46 -9.91
N GLY A 91 1.96 2.07 -10.33
CA GLY A 91 1.70 1.53 -11.67
C GLY A 91 2.07 2.48 -12.80
N ASN A 92 2.13 3.80 -12.55
CA ASN A 92 2.64 4.78 -13.51
C ASN A 92 4.07 4.47 -13.95
N GLN A 93 4.95 4.12 -13.00
CA GLN A 93 6.34 3.77 -13.30
C GLN A 93 6.43 2.44 -14.02
N VAL A 94 5.61 1.46 -13.60
CA VAL A 94 5.53 0.15 -14.27
C VAL A 94 5.13 0.31 -15.73
N ALA A 95 4.07 1.08 -16.02
CA ALA A 95 3.59 1.33 -17.38
C ALA A 95 4.66 1.99 -18.26
N LYS A 96 5.36 3.01 -17.72
CA LYS A 96 6.45 3.71 -18.40
C LYS A 96 7.64 2.79 -18.71
N LEU A 97 8.09 2.01 -17.74
CA LEU A 97 9.28 1.15 -17.86
C LEU A 97 9.01 -0.07 -18.75
N ALA A 98 7.88 -0.76 -18.55
CA ALA A 98 7.50 -1.90 -19.37
C ALA A 98 7.00 -1.50 -20.77
N LYS A 99 6.65 -0.22 -20.98
CA LYS A 99 6.02 0.27 -22.21
C LYS A 99 4.80 -0.58 -22.58
N VAL A 100 3.92 -0.78 -21.60
CA VAL A 100 2.62 -1.45 -21.77
C VAL A 100 1.54 -0.62 -21.08
N ARG A 101 0.29 -0.84 -21.47
CA ARG A 101 -0.85 -0.31 -20.72
C ARG A 101 -0.91 -1.02 -19.36
N VAL A 102 -1.06 -0.25 -18.28
CA VAL A 102 -1.36 -0.80 -16.96
C VAL A 102 -2.72 -0.27 -16.52
N GLU A 103 -3.58 -1.13 -15.98
CA GLU A 103 -4.90 -0.75 -15.48
C GLU A 103 -4.98 -1.05 -13.98
N LEU A 104 -5.42 -0.08 -13.18
CA LEU A 104 -5.63 -0.22 -11.75
C LEU A 104 -7.11 -0.52 -11.47
N TYR A 105 -7.36 -1.67 -10.87
CA TYR A 105 -8.66 -2.14 -10.41
C TYR A 105 -8.68 -2.06 -8.90
N ALA A 106 -9.25 -0.99 -8.34
CA ALA A 106 -9.43 -0.84 -6.90
C ALA A 106 -10.75 -1.48 -6.46
N LEU A 107 -10.69 -2.48 -5.59
CA LEU A 107 -11.86 -3.16 -5.07
C LEU A 107 -12.69 -2.18 -4.23
N SER A 108 -13.98 -2.07 -4.55
CA SER A 108 -14.88 -1.17 -3.84
C SER A 108 -15.16 -1.69 -2.42
N LEU A 109 -15.14 -0.81 -1.41
CA LEU A 109 -15.53 -1.18 -0.04
C LEU A 109 -17.03 -1.46 0.10
N ASN A 110 -17.85 -0.90 -0.80
CA ASN A 110 -19.26 -1.27 -0.92
C ASN A 110 -19.41 -2.74 -1.39
N ALA A 111 -18.35 -3.32 -1.98
CA ALA A 111 -18.28 -4.72 -2.32
C ALA A 111 -17.89 -5.63 -1.13
N ARG A 112 -18.01 -5.15 0.13
CA ARG A 112 -18.12 -6.05 1.30
C ARG A 112 -19.53 -6.65 1.45
N GLY A 113 -20.52 -6.06 0.77
CA GLY A 113 -21.91 -6.46 0.85
C GLY A 113 -22.65 -5.85 2.03
N SER A 114 -23.96 -6.12 2.13
CA SER A 114 -24.82 -5.62 3.22
C SER A 114 -24.73 -6.46 4.51
N GLY A 115 -23.80 -7.41 4.56
CA GLY A 115 -23.73 -8.45 5.61
C GLY A 115 -24.62 -9.65 5.32
N ALA A 116 -25.05 -9.85 4.06
CA ALA A 116 -25.83 -11.00 3.65
C ALA A 116 -24.95 -12.25 3.47
N VAL A 117 -25.56 -13.42 3.69
CA VAL A 117 -24.87 -14.71 3.74
C VAL A 117 -24.06 -15.00 2.47
N GLY A 118 -22.73 -15.09 2.58
CA GLY A 118 -21.83 -15.51 1.49
C GLY A 118 -21.56 -14.44 0.42
N GLU A 119 -22.00 -13.20 0.65
CA GLU A 119 -21.86 -12.09 -0.29
C GLU A 119 -20.39 -11.73 -0.53
N MET A 120 -19.59 -11.62 0.53
CA MET A 120 -18.15 -11.34 0.42
C MET A 120 -17.41 -12.40 -0.41
N THR A 121 -17.74 -13.68 -0.24
CA THR A 121 -17.13 -14.78 -1.03
C THR A 121 -17.40 -14.59 -2.52
N ARG A 122 -18.63 -14.23 -2.87
CA ARG A 122 -19.06 -13.99 -4.24
C ARG A 122 -18.43 -12.73 -4.83
N LEU A 123 -18.31 -11.66 -4.05
CA LEU A 123 -17.72 -10.39 -4.47
C LEU A 123 -16.22 -10.56 -4.74
N ILE A 124 -15.49 -11.20 -3.83
CA ILE A 124 -14.06 -11.53 -4.04
C ILE A 124 -13.90 -12.43 -5.27
N SER A 125 -14.65 -13.53 -5.36
CA SER A 125 -14.54 -14.46 -6.50
C SER A 125 -14.87 -13.77 -7.83
N GLY A 126 -15.89 -12.90 -7.83
CA GLY A 126 -16.29 -12.09 -8.98
C GLY A 126 -15.21 -11.11 -9.41
N ALA A 127 -14.57 -10.42 -8.45
CA ALA A 127 -13.49 -9.49 -8.70
C ALA A 127 -12.29 -10.20 -9.35
N PHE A 128 -11.82 -11.32 -8.79
CA PHE A 128 -10.73 -12.10 -9.38
C PHE A 128 -11.09 -12.64 -10.77
N LYS A 129 -12.34 -13.11 -10.96
CA LYS A 129 -12.81 -13.57 -12.27
C LYS A 129 -12.78 -12.43 -13.30
N GLN A 130 -13.32 -11.26 -12.95
CA GLN A 130 -13.32 -10.09 -13.82
C GLN A 130 -11.89 -9.64 -14.16
N VAL A 131 -10.96 -9.64 -13.19
CA VAL A 131 -9.54 -9.34 -13.45
C VAL A 131 -8.94 -10.36 -14.43
N ARG A 132 -9.16 -11.66 -14.23
CA ARG A 132 -8.67 -12.71 -15.15
C ARG A 132 -9.19 -12.55 -16.56
N GLU A 133 -10.50 -12.31 -16.71
CA GLU A 133 -11.14 -12.05 -18.01
C GLU A 133 -10.61 -10.76 -18.64
N ALA A 134 -10.44 -9.72 -17.81
CA ALA A 134 -9.89 -8.43 -18.19
C ALA A 134 -8.39 -8.44 -18.42
N VAL A 135 -7.62 -9.52 -18.18
CA VAL A 135 -6.27 -9.61 -18.75
C VAL A 135 -6.34 -10.03 -20.21
N GLY A 136 -7.26 -10.95 -20.54
CA GLY A 136 -7.35 -11.57 -21.86
C GLY A 136 -6.14 -12.45 -22.20
N LYS A 137 -6.20 -13.22 -23.29
CA LYS A 137 -5.10 -14.08 -23.76
C LYS A 137 -4.00 -13.31 -24.52
N THR A 138 -3.78 -12.03 -24.22
CA THR A 138 -2.91 -11.15 -25.00
C THR A 138 -1.45 -11.25 -24.49
N ARG A 139 -0.81 -12.40 -24.74
CA ARG A 139 0.65 -12.49 -24.74
C ARG A 139 1.14 -12.27 -26.17
N GLY A 140 2.02 -11.29 -26.37
CA GLY A 140 2.71 -11.11 -27.64
C GLY A 140 3.64 -12.28 -27.96
N GLY A 141 4.08 -12.41 -29.21
CA GLY A 141 5.00 -13.48 -29.65
C GLY A 141 6.39 -13.43 -28.99
N ASP A 142 6.74 -12.30 -28.36
CA ASP A 142 7.94 -12.06 -27.55
C ASP A 142 7.77 -12.47 -26.07
N GLY A 143 6.56 -12.90 -25.68
CA GLY A 143 6.20 -13.21 -24.29
C GLY A 143 5.91 -11.97 -23.43
N LYS A 144 5.86 -10.78 -24.04
CA LYS A 144 5.47 -9.54 -23.37
C LYS A 144 3.95 -9.47 -23.23
N ALA A 145 3.47 -9.04 -22.07
CA ALA A 145 2.05 -8.82 -21.88
C ALA A 145 1.56 -7.63 -22.70
N GLY A 146 0.42 -7.76 -23.39
CA GLY A 146 -0.21 -6.62 -24.06
C GLY A 146 -0.72 -5.54 -23.08
N ARG A 147 -0.95 -5.93 -21.83
CA ARG A 147 -1.31 -5.08 -20.69
C ARG A 147 -0.95 -5.74 -19.36
N GLY A 148 -0.76 -4.92 -18.32
CA GLY A 148 -0.69 -5.36 -16.93
C GLY A 148 -1.90 -4.88 -16.13
N ILE A 149 -2.27 -5.61 -15.09
CA ILE A 149 -3.31 -5.18 -14.15
C ILE A 149 -2.73 -5.08 -12.74
N ILE A 150 -3.12 -4.04 -12.01
CA ILE A 150 -2.93 -3.95 -10.57
C ILE A 150 -4.29 -4.10 -9.91
N LEU A 151 -4.49 -5.18 -9.16
CA LEU A 151 -5.66 -5.38 -8.32
C LEU A 151 -5.36 -4.82 -6.92
N LEU A 152 -5.96 -3.68 -6.59
CA LEU A 152 -5.82 -3.04 -5.29
C LEU A 152 -6.96 -3.47 -4.35
N ILE A 153 -6.59 -3.97 -3.18
CA ILE A 153 -7.48 -4.26 -2.07
C ILE A 153 -7.06 -3.35 -0.91
N ASP A 154 -7.74 -2.20 -0.77
CA ASP A 154 -7.52 -1.30 0.35
C ASP A 154 -8.28 -1.77 1.59
N GLU A 155 -7.81 -1.40 2.78
CA GLU A 155 -8.35 -1.87 4.07
C GLU A 155 -8.49 -3.41 4.13
N ALA A 156 -7.42 -4.08 3.73
CA ALA A 156 -7.35 -5.53 3.64
C ALA A 156 -7.57 -6.24 4.99
N ASP A 157 -7.35 -5.58 6.13
CA ASP A 157 -7.64 -6.12 7.45
C ASP A 157 -9.13 -6.43 7.67
N ALA A 158 -10.03 -5.75 6.96
CA ALA A 158 -11.46 -6.03 7.03
C ALA A 158 -11.94 -7.08 6.01
N LEU A 159 -11.09 -7.51 5.06
CA LEU A 159 -11.40 -8.56 4.08
C LEU A 159 -10.63 -9.87 4.33
N ALA A 160 -9.44 -9.77 4.90
CA ALA A 160 -8.49 -10.87 5.09
C ALA A 160 -8.19 -11.13 6.57
N GLN A 161 -9.17 -10.91 7.45
CA GLN A 161 -9.02 -11.10 8.89
C GLN A 161 -8.66 -12.55 9.24
N SER A 162 -7.88 -12.77 10.30
CA SER A 162 -7.52 -14.11 10.78
C SER A 162 -8.74 -14.93 11.18
N ARG A 163 -8.83 -16.16 10.63
CA ARG A 163 -9.88 -17.16 10.90
C ARG A 163 -9.97 -17.63 12.35
N GLU A 164 -8.90 -17.43 13.10
CA GLU A 164 -8.75 -17.80 14.50
C GLU A 164 -9.34 -16.74 15.46
N ALA A 165 -9.75 -15.58 14.95
CA ALA A 165 -10.44 -14.60 15.76
C ALA A 165 -11.77 -15.19 16.29
N VAL A 166 -11.94 -15.14 17.62
CA VAL A 166 -13.07 -15.78 18.36
C VAL A 166 -14.45 -15.33 17.86
N GLN A 167 -14.54 -14.16 17.22
CA GLN A 167 -15.77 -13.55 16.72
C GLN A 167 -15.96 -13.66 15.20
N MET A 168 -15.15 -14.46 14.49
CA MET A 168 -15.24 -14.53 13.03
C MET A 168 -16.36 -15.47 12.58
N HIS A 169 -17.29 -14.96 11.78
CA HIS A 169 -18.39 -15.75 11.24
C HIS A 169 -17.86 -16.76 10.20
N HIS A 170 -18.56 -17.88 10.00
CA HIS A 170 -18.17 -18.92 9.03
C HIS A 170 -17.98 -18.37 7.60
N GLU A 171 -18.73 -17.34 7.26
CA GLU A 171 -18.71 -16.69 5.95
C GLU A 171 -17.45 -15.86 5.72
N ASP A 172 -16.95 -15.21 6.77
CA ASP A 172 -15.74 -14.43 6.65
C ASP A 172 -14.57 -15.36 6.28
N ARG A 173 -14.53 -16.55 6.89
CA ARG A 173 -13.54 -17.59 6.56
C ARG A 173 -13.66 -18.05 5.10
N ALA A 174 -14.88 -18.13 4.56
CA ALA A 174 -15.12 -18.48 3.17
C ALA A 174 -14.62 -17.38 2.22
N GLY A 175 -14.75 -16.11 2.58
CA GLY A 175 -14.21 -14.98 1.83
C GLY A 175 -12.68 -14.98 1.80
N VAL A 176 -12.02 -15.19 2.94
CA VAL A 176 -10.55 -15.34 2.98
C VAL A 176 -10.09 -16.53 2.14
N ASN A 177 -10.84 -17.64 2.14
CA ASN A 177 -10.55 -18.78 1.25
C ASN A 177 -10.67 -18.42 -0.23
N ALA A 178 -11.68 -17.63 -0.61
CA ALA A 178 -11.83 -17.15 -1.98
C ALA A 178 -10.68 -16.22 -2.39
N LEU A 179 -10.23 -15.34 -1.49
CA LEU A 179 -9.07 -14.48 -1.72
C LEU A 179 -7.81 -15.31 -1.98
N ILE A 180 -7.53 -16.29 -1.12
CA ILE A 180 -6.39 -17.19 -1.26
C ILE A 180 -6.43 -17.93 -2.60
N ARG A 181 -7.58 -18.53 -2.94
CA ARG A 181 -7.76 -19.23 -4.22
C ARG A 181 -7.56 -18.30 -5.41
N GLY A 182 -8.10 -17.08 -5.35
CA GLY A 182 -7.92 -16.08 -6.40
C GLY A 182 -6.45 -15.74 -6.65
N ILE A 183 -5.67 -15.54 -5.58
CA ILE A 183 -4.22 -15.28 -5.67
C ILE A 183 -3.48 -16.48 -6.26
N ASP A 184 -3.78 -17.69 -5.79
CA ASP A 184 -3.13 -18.93 -6.25
C ASP A 184 -3.44 -19.19 -7.75
N ASP A 185 -4.67 -18.93 -8.20
CA ASP A 185 -5.08 -19.04 -9.60
C ASP A 185 -4.34 -18.06 -10.51
N LEU A 186 -4.18 -16.79 -10.09
CA LEU A 186 -3.40 -15.79 -10.84
C LEU A 186 -1.94 -16.23 -11.03
N ALA A 187 -1.35 -16.82 -9.98
CA ALA A 187 0.01 -17.34 -10.00
C ALA A 187 0.14 -18.55 -10.95
N ALA A 188 -0.78 -19.50 -10.86
CA ALA A 188 -0.79 -20.71 -11.69
C ALA A 188 -0.89 -20.39 -13.19
N ASP A 189 -1.74 -19.43 -13.56
CA ASP A 189 -1.92 -18.98 -14.94
C ASP A 189 -0.78 -18.07 -15.44
N ARG A 190 0.11 -17.64 -14.52
CA ARG A 190 1.21 -16.69 -14.77
C ARG A 190 0.71 -15.37 -15.37
N LEU A 191 -0.43 -14.87 -14.90
CA LEU A 191 -1.03 -13.67 -15.47
C LEU A 191 -0.22 -12.42 -15.07
N PRO A 192 -0.11 -11.41 -15.94
CA PRO A 192 0.53 -10.13 -15.66
C PRO A 192 -0.33 -9.25 -14.72
N VAL A 193 -0.66 -9.80 -13.55
CA VAL A 193 -1.47 -9.17 -12.51
C VAL A 193 -0.63 -9.04 -11.25
N ALA A 194 -0.60 -7.85 -10.64
CA ALA A 194 -0.12 -7.66 -9.29
C ALA A 194 -1.31 -7.43 -8.36
N VAL A 195 -1.41 -8.22 -7.29
CA VAL A 195 -2.37 -8.02 -6.20
C VAL A 195 -1.69 -7.20 -5.11
N VAL A 196 -2.28 -6.08 -4.75
CA VAL A 196 -1.73 -5.14 -3.77
C VAL A 196 -2.73 -4.95 -2.64
N MET A 197 -2.34 -5.36 -1.43
CA MET A 197 -3.18 -5.26 -0.24
C MET A 197 -2.63 -4.18 0.69
N CYS A 198 -3.45 -3.20 1.07
CA CYS A 198 -3.10 -2.19 2.06
C CYS A 198 -3.76 -2.51 3.40
N THR A 199 -3.03 -2.50 4.50
CA THR A 199 -3.58 -2.78 5.84
C THR A 199 -2.94 -1.90 6.91
N ASN A 200 -3.70 -1.55 7.94
CA ASN A 200 -3.13 -0.92 9.13
C ASN A 200 -2.62 -1.95 10.15
N ARG A 201 -2.97 -3.22 9.98
CA ARG A 201 -2.77 -4.29 10.97
C ARG A 201 -2.27 -5.56 10.30
N LEU A 202 -0.95 -5.68 10.14
CA LEU A 202 -0.34 -6.87 9.54
C LEU A 202 -0.63 -8.17 10.32
N ASP A 203 -0.76 -8.05 11.64
CA ASP A 203 -1.09 -9.12 12.57
C ASP A 203 -2.55 -9.59 12.44
N ALA A 204 -3.46 -8.71 12.00
CA ALA A 204 -4.85 -9.06 11.75
C ALA A 204 -5.04 -9.87 10.46
N ILE A 205 -4.08 -9.81 9.54
CA ILE A 205 -4.14 -10.55 8.27
C ILE A 205 -3.93 -12.03 8.53
N ASP A 206 -4.79 -12.85 7.91
CA ASP A 206 -4.73 -14.30 7.96
C ASP A 206 -3.31 -14.82 7.62
N PRO A 207 -2.72 -15.71 8.46
CA PRO A 207 -1.37 -16.22 8.24
C PRO A 207 -1.14 -16.87 6.87
N ALA A 208 -2.16 -17.50 6.28
CA ALA A 208 -2.07 -18.14 4.97
C ALA A 208 -2.05 -17.13 3.82
N VAL A 209 -2.67 -15.95 4.00
CA VAL A 209 -2.52 -14.81 3.09
C VAL A 209 -1.13 -14.20 3.24
N ARG A 210 -0.69 -13.94 4.48
CA ARG A 210 0.64 -13.37 4.76
C ARG A 210 1.79 -14.22 4.21
N ARG A 211 1.71 -15.55 4.35
CA ARG A 211 2.70 -16.49 3.80
C ARG A 211 2.81 -16.43 2.28
N ARG A 212 1.73 -16.06 1.58
CA ARG A 212 1.70 -15.94 0.11
C ARG A 212 2.22 -14.59 -0.38
N ALA A 213 2.38 -13.61 0.50
CA ALA A 213 2.91 -12.31 0.11
C ALA A 213 4.34 -12.50 -0.42
N ALA A 214 4.54 -12.14 -1.69
CA ALA A 214 5.86 -12.05 -2.29
C ALA A 214 6.73 -11.09 -1.47
N ALA A 215 6.18 -9.94 -1.10
CA ALA A 215 6.83 -9.00 -0.22
C ALA A 215 5.82 -8.32 0.71
N VAL A 216 6.28 -8.02 1.92
CA VAL A 216 5.59 -7.17 2.88
C VAL A 216 6.42 -5.89 3.04
N PHE A 217 5.76 -4.75 2.90
CA PHE A 217 6.35 -3.42 3.05
C PHE A 217 5.78 -2.79 4.32
N GLU A 218 6.63 -2.56 5.32
CA GLU A 218 6.23 -1.99 6.61
C GLU A 218 6.46 -0.48 6.62
N PHE A 219 5.37 0.29 6.60
CA PHE A 219 5.35 1.74 6.58
C PHE A 219 5.37 2.28 8.00
N ALA A 220 6.46 2.96 8.32
CA ALA A 220 6.61 3.68 9.57
C ALA A 220 6.24 5.16 9.42
N ARG A 221 6.09 5.83 10.56
CA ARG A 221 6.05 7.29 10.62
C ARG A 221 7.38 7.87 10.13
N PRO A 222 7.36 9.07 9.51
CA PRO A 222 8.58 9.68 8.99
C PRO A 222 9.62 9.93 10.10
N SER A 223 10.85 9.49 9.84
CA SER A 223 12.05 9.87 10.59
C SER A 223 12.28 11.38 10.54
N HIS A 224 13.16 11.91 11.39
CA HIS A 224 13.52 13.33 11.37
C HIS A 224 13.93 13.81 9.97
N ALA A 225 14.79 13.05 9.28
CA ALA A 225 15.25 13.40 7.93
C ALA A 225 14.10 13.44 6.91
N GLN A 226 13.16 12.49 6.99
CA GLN A 226 11.98 12.46 6.12
C GLN A 226 11.01 13.60 6.44
N ARG A 227 10.78 13.91 7.72
CA ARG A 227 9.97 15.08 8.13
C ARG A 227 10.56 16.37 7.60
N LEU A 228 11.87 16.55 7.78
CA LEU A 228 12.59 17.72 7.26
C LEU A 228 12.43 17.84 5.74
N HIS A 229 12.56 16.73 4.99
CA HIS A 229 12.37 16.75 3.55
C HIS A 229 10.94 17.15 3.15
N VAL A 230 9.92 16.59 3.80
CA VAL A 230 8.52 16.97 3.56
C VAL A 230 8.29 18.45 3.85
N LEU A 231 8.81 18.96 4.96
CA LEU A 231 8.68 20.36 5.36
C LEU A 231 9.40 21.30 4.39
N LYS A 232 10.61 20.94 3.93
CA LYS A 232 11.33 21.70 2.88
C LYS A 232 10.53 21.83 1.60
N GLY A 233 9.93 20.74 1.13
CA GLY A 233 9.09 20.76 -0.07
C GLY A 233 7.80 21.57 0.13
N GLY A 234 7.10 21.35 1.23
CA GLY A 234 5.82 21.99 1.52
C GLY A 234 5.90 23.48 1.88
N LEU A 235 7.06 23.94 2.36
CA LEU A 235 7.30 25.33 2.75
C LEU A 235 8.32 26.02 1.84
N ALA A 236 8.62 25.43 0.67
CA ALA A 236 9.48 26.05 -0.33
C ALA A 236 8.93 27.45 -0.72
N GLY A 237 9.80 28.46 -0.74
CA GLY A 237 9.42 29.85 -1.04
C GLY A 237 8.89 30.65 0.15
N SER A 238 8.71 30.05 1.32
CA SER A 238 8.25 30.77 2.53
C SER A 238 9.30 31.69 3.17
N GLY A 239 10.59 31.53 2.82
CA GLY A 239 11.70 32.23 3.48
C GLY A 239 12.12 31.63 4.83
N ILE A 240 11.49 30.54 5.28
CA ILE A 240 11.89 29.82 6.50
C ILE A 240 13.27 29.20 6.31
N THR A 241 14.15 29.42 7.28
CA THR A 241 15.54 28.94 7.22
C THR A 241 15.65 27.44 7.46
N GLU A 242 16.75 26.84 6.98
CA GLU A 242 17.11 25.44 7.25
C GLU A 242 17.12 25.09 8.75
N ARG A 243 17.58 26.03 9.58
CA ARG A 243 17.58 25.88 11.04
C ARG A 243 16.16 25.79 11.60
N GLU A 244 15.26 26.66 11.16
CA GLU A 244 13.87 26.67 11.61
C GLU A 244 13.10 25.44 11.10
N LEU A 245 13.38 24.98 9.89
CA LEU A 245 12.83 23.72 9.37
C LEU A 245 13.30 22.51 10.20
N GLY A 246 14.55 22.51 10.66
CA GLY A 246 15.06 21.53 11.62
C GLY A 246 14.28 21.55 12.93
N GLN A 247 14.07 22.74 13.51
CA GLN A 247 13.26 22.88 14.74
C GLN A 247 11.81 22.43 14.56
N LEU A 248 11.24 22.64 13.38
CA LEU A 248 9.90 22.16 13.04
C LEU A 248 9.86 20.63 12.88
N ALA A 249 10.90 20.05 12.28
CA ALA A 249 11.06 18.60 12.19
C ALA A 249 11.24 17.94 13.57
N ASP A 250 11.91 18.62 14.51
CA ASP A 250 12.01 18.21 15.91
C ASP A 250 10.64 18.29 16.60
N ALA A 251 9.93 19.42 16.45
CA ALA A 251 8.61 19.64 17.07
C ALA A 251 7.53 18.65 16.60
N THR A 252 7.70 18.08 15.40
CA THR A 252 6.81 17.07 14.82
C THR A 252 7.26 15.63 15.08
N GLY A 253 8.36 15.45 15.81
CA GLY A 253 8.84 14.15 16.26
C GLY A 253 8.09 13.61 17.47
N GLU A 254 8.67 12.59 18.09
CA GLU A 254 8.18 12.09 19.37
C GLU A 254 8.48 13.14 20.45
N ALA A 255 7.45 13.53 21.19
CA ALA A 255 7.57 14.49 22.29
C ALA A 255 6.62 14.10 23.44
N ASP A 256 6.89 14.66 24.62
CA ASP A 256 6.06 14.53 25.83
C ASP A 256 5.82 13.08 26.28
N GLY A 257 6.79 12.18 26.07
CA GLY A 257 6.69 10.78 26.47
C GLY A 257 5.63 9.96 25.71
N ARG A 258 5.10 10.49 24.60
CA ARG A 258 4.05 9.82 23.80
C ARG A 258 4.53 8.55 23.09
N GLY A 259 5.81 8.47 22.75
CA GLY A 259 6.40 7.36 21.98
C GLY A 259 5.95 7.30 20.51
N TYR A 260 5.42 8.40 19.96
CA TYR A 260 5.11 8.55 18.53
C TYR A 260 5.05 10.03 18.12
N GLY A 261 5.43 10.30 16.87
CA GLY A 261 5.42 11.63 16.25
C GLY A 261 4.35 11.78 15.16
N PHE A 262 4.47 12.78 14.30
CA PHE A 262 3.54 13.05 13.21
C PHE A 262 3.63 11.99 12.10
N THR A 263 2.48 11.64 11.50
CA THR A 263 2.42 10.88 10.24
C THR A 263 2.72 11.77 9.04
N TYR A 264 2.92 11.21 7.84
CA TYR A 264 3.00 12.02 6.61
C TYR A 264 1.72 12.83 6.42
N SER A 265 0.55 12.23 6.65
CA SER A 265 -0.75 12.90 6.57
C SER A 265 -0.87 14.06 7.57
N ASP A 266 -0.35 13.90 8.80
CA ASP A 266 -0.34 14.98 9.79
C ASP A 266 0.51 16.17 9.30
N LEU A 267 1.60 15.91 8.57
CA LEU A 267 2.42 16.98 7.99
C LEU A 267 1.72 17.65 6.81
N THR A 268 1.31 16.87 5.81
CA THR A 268 0.89 17.38 4.50
C THR A 268 -0.57 17.84 4.46
N GLN A 269 -1.45 17.23 5.26
CA GLN A 269 -2.89 17.54 5.24
C GLN A 269 -3.35 18.34 6.45
N ARG A 270 -2.56 18.40 7.52
CA ARG A 270 -2.91 19.15 8.74
C ARG A 270 -1.94 20.30 8.98
N LEU A 271 -0.69 20.00 9.35
CA LEU A 271 0.28 21.02 9.74
C LEU A 271 0.48 22.08 8.65
N ILE A 272 0.96 21.71 7.46
CA ILE A 272 1.29 22.66 6.40
C ILE A 272 0.07 23.53 6.02
N PRO A 273 -1.14 22.96 5.77
CA PRO A 273 -2.34 23.78 5.56
C PRO A 273 -2.66 24.71 6.73
N THR A 274 -2.54 24.25 7.98
CA THR A 274 -2.75 25.11 9.16
C THR A 274 -1.75 26.27 9.22
N LEU A 275 -0.48 26.05 8.86
CA LEU A 275 0.53 27.11 8.79
C LEU A 275 0.14 28.20 7.78
N VAL A 276 -0.37 27.79 6.61
CA VAL A 276 -0.85 28.71 5.58
C VAL A 276 -2.09 29.47 6.05
N LEU A 277 -3.06 28.78 6.64
CA LEU A 277 -4.31 29.39 7.12
C LEU A 277 -4.10 30.34 8.31
N ASP A 278 -3.12 30.08 9.18
CA ASP A 278 -2.76 30.99 10.28
C ASP A 278 -2.20 32.31 9.74
N ALA A 279 -1.50 32.28 8.59
CA ALA A 279 -0.87 33.45 8.00
C ALA A 279 -1.77 34.21 7.01
N PHE A 280 -2.58 33.47 6.25
CA PHE A 280 -3.47 34.04 5.24
C PHE A 280 -4.63 34.84 5.87
N PRO A 281 -5.07 35.96 5.27
CA PRO A 281 -4.50 36.65 4.10
C PRO A 281 -3.47 37.74 4.45
N GLU A 282 -3.20 37.97 5.75
CA GLU A 282 -2.64 39.24 6.22
C GLU A 282 -1.12 39.25 6.42
N ARG A 283 -0.50 38.07 6.57
CA ARG A 283 0.92 37.95 6.95
C ARG A 283 1.62 36.82 6.23
N ALA A 284 2.96 36.86 6.26
CA ALA A 284 3.80 35.77 5.79
C ALA A 284 3.86 34.63 6.83
N VAL A 285 4.04 33.39 6.36
CA VAL A 285 4.37 32.26 7.23
C VAL A 285 5.78 32.47 7.80
N THR A 286 5.96 32.32 9.10
CA THR A 286 7.25 32.50 9.78
C THR A 286 7.66 31.24 10.54
N GLY A 287 8.97 30.97 10.64
CA GLY A 287 9.47 29.77 11.28
C GLY A 287 9.12 29.68 12.77
N SER A 288 9.26 30.78 13.51
CA SER A 288 8.91 30.86 14.93
C SER A 288 7.45 30.50 15.19
N ARG A 289 6.52 31.09 14.43
CA ARG A 289 5.08 30.79 14.53
C ARG A 289 4.76 29.36 14.09
N ALA A 290 5.46 28.84 13.07
CA ALA A 290 5.26 27.48 12.61
C ALA A 290 5.64 26.43 13.68
N VAL A 291 6.74 26.66 14.39
CA VAL A 291 7.17 25.79 15.50
C VAL A 291 6.16 25.84 16.66
N GLU A 292 5.62 27.01 16.98
CA GLU A 292 4.58 27.17 18.00
C GLU A 292 3.32 26.35 17.66
N ILE A 293 2.83 26.48 16.42
CA ILE A 293 1.67 25.73 15.93
C ILE A 293 1.92 24.23 15.97
N ALA A 294 3.09 23.78 15.51
CA ALA A 294 3.43 22.36 15.50
C ALA A 294 3.42 21.75 16.91
N LYS A 295 3.92 22.47 17.92
CA LYS A 295 3.89 22.03 19.33
C LYS A 295 2.46 21.94 19.90
N GLY A 296 1.55 22.79 19.43
CA GLY A 296 0.14 22.77 19.82
C GLY A 296 -0.69 21.68 19.15
N LEU A 297 -0.24 21.16 18.00
CA LEU A 297 -0.95 20.13 17.24
C LEU A 297 -0.66 18.73 17.78
N LYS A 298 -1.73 17.99 18.05
CA LYS A 298 -1.61 16.58 18.46
C LYS A 298 -1.47 15.66 17.23
N PRO A 299 -0.40 14.83 17.16
CA PRO A 299 -0.27 13.84 16.10
C PRO A 299 -1.38 12.80 16.17
N THR A 300 -1.71 12.20 15.04
CA THR A 300 -2.71 11.13 15.00
C THR A 300 -2.18 9.94 15.81
N PRO A 301 -2.92 9.44 16.82
CA PRO A 301 -2.44 8.33 17.64
C PRO A 301 -2.27 7.06 16.79
N PRO A 302 -1.26 6.21 17.06
CA PRO A 302 -1.17 4.90 16.44
C PRO A 302 -2.36 4.06 16.88
N PHE A 303 -2.71 3.07 16.07
CA PHE A 303 -3.77 2.15 16.42
C PHE A 303 -3.33 1.31 17.63
N ARG A 304 -4.10 1.33 18.73
CA ARG A 304 -3.78 0.49 19.90
C ARG A 304 -4.16 -0.96 19.59
N GLN A 305 -3.17 -1.83 19.50
CA GLN A 305 -3.39 -3.28 19.63
C GLN A 305 -3.98 -3.53 21.02
N GLN A 306 -5.17 -4.11 21.12
CA GLN A 306 -5.58 -4.76 22.36
C GLN A 306 -4.66 -5.97 22.51
N SER A 307 -3.58 -5.81 23.27
CA SER A 307 -2.86 -6.95 23.83
C SER A 307 -3.89 -7.79 24.59
N ALA A 308 -4.05 -9.06 24.21
CA ALA A 308 -4.89 -9.98 24.95
C ALA A 308 -4.53 -9.91 26.45
N PRO A 309 -5.50 -9.91 27.38
CA PRO A 309 -5.18 -9.89 28.79
C PRO A 309 -4.26 -11.08 29.12
N PRO A 310 -3.28 -10.90 30.02
CA PRO A 310 -2.40 -11.98 30.41
C PRO A 310 -3.26 -13.16 30.89
N VAL A 311 -3.00 -14.34 30.34
CA VAL A 311 -3.65 -15.58 30.76
C VAL A 311 -3.35 -15.75 32.25
N HIS A 312 -4.36 -15.51 33.09
CA HIS A 312 -4.26 -15.78 34.52
C HIS A 312 -3.90 -17.27 34.68
N GLY A 313 -2.76 -17.52 35.32
CA GLY A 313 -2.29 -18.85 35.63
C GLY A 313 -3.36 -19.66 36.35
N ALA A 314 -3.51 -20.92 35.92
CA ALA A 314 -4.42 -21.87 36.54
C ALA A 314 -4.17 -21.97 38.06
N PRO A 315 -5.21 -22.11 38.89
CA PRO A 315 -5.04 -22.36 40.30
C PRO A 315 -4.42 -23.76 40.49
N ASN A 316 -3.24 -23.81 41.11
CA ASN A 316 -2.68 -25.05 41.61
C ASN A 316 -3.64 -25.63 42.66
N GLY A 317 -4.30 -26.73 42.29
CA GLY A 317 -5.07 -27.55 43.22
C GLY A 317 -4.18 -28.13 44.33
N ARG A 318 -4.71 -28.10 45.54
CA ARG A 318 -4.41 -29.06 46.60
C ARG A 318 -5.67 -29.85 46.88
#